data_AF-A0A1A8BEW3-F1
#
_entry.id   AF-A0A1A8BEW3-F1
#
_cell.length_a   1.000
_cell.length_b   1.000
_cell.length_c   1.000
_cell.angle_alpha   90.00
_cell.angle_beta   90.00
_cell.angle_gamma   90.00
#
_symmetry.space_group_name_H-M   'P 1'
#
loop_
_entity.id
_entity.type
_entity.pdbx_description
1 polymer ?
#
loop_
_entity_poly.entity_id
_entity_poly.type
_entity_poly.pdbx_seq_one_letter_code
_entity_poly.pdbx_strand_id
1 'polypeptide(L)'
;FIHQALSEISRCLKPGGRFVSITFAQPFFRKRLYARSEYDWSIRHQSYGEGFEYFVFVMTKGEELSTQDAALEKSLLEGPSPAAASAVSLQQEDKGDFLSYIDP
;
A
#
# COMPACT_ATOMS: atom_id res chain seq x y z
N PHE A 1 10.91 -10.23 8.20
CA PHE A 1 9.66 -10.92 8.60
C PHE A 1 8.54 -10.73 7.59
N ILE A 2 7.98 -9.52 7.40
CA ILE A 2 6.82 -9.32 6.50
C ILE A 2 7.08 -9.73 5.04
N HIS A 3 8.23 -9.36 4.47
CA HIS A 3 8.59 -9.75 3.11
C HIS A 3 8.59 -11.28 2.94
N GLN A 4 9.22 -12.03 3.85
CA GLN A 4 9.22 -13.49 3.83
C GLN A 4 7.80 -14.08 3.87
N ALA A 5 6.91 -13.54 4.70
CA ALA A 5 5.52 -13.98 4.75
C ALA A 5 4.80 -13.75 3.42
N LEU A 6 5.00 -12.59 2.79
CA LEU A 6 4.39 -12.26 1.49
C LEU A 6 4.94 -13.14 0.36
N SER A 7 6.24 -13.43 0.35
CA SER A 7 6.84 -14.37 -0.60
C SER A 7 6.25 -15.77 -0.47
N GLU A 8 6.08 -16.27 0.76
CA GLU A 8 5.48 -17.60 0.99
C GLU A 8 3.99 -17.63 0.62
N ILE A 9 3.24 -16.56 0.90
CA ILE A 9 1.85 -16.44 0.46
C ILE A 9 1.79 -16.50 -1.07
N SER A 10 2.58 -15.69 -1.77
CA SER A 10 2.63 -15.70 -3.23
C SER A 10 3.00 -17.07 -3.78
N ARG A 11 3.99 -17.75 -3.19
CA ARG A 11 4.43 -19.10 -3.58
C ARG A 11 3.31 -20.15 -3.44
N CYS A 12 2.44 -20.02 -2.44
CA CYS A 12 1.35 -20.98 -2.20
C CYS A 12 0.11 -20.71 -3.08
N LEU A 13 -0.02 -19.53 -3.68
CA LEU A 13 -1.14 -19.21 -4.57
C LEU A 13 -0.94 -19.82 -5.96
N LYS A 14 -1.99 -20.48 -6.46
CA LYS A 14 -2.09 -20.85 -7.88
C LYS A 14 -2.37 -19.60 -8.73
N PRO A 15 -2.12 -19.63 -10.05
CA PRO A 15 -2.58 -18.56 -10.95
C PRO A 15 -4.07 -18.26 -10.76
N GLY A 16 -4.43 -16.98 -10.65
CA GLY A 16 -5.78 -16.52 -10.32
C GLY A 16 -6.16 -16.61 -8.83
N GLY A 17 -5.32 -17.22 -7.99
CA GLY A 17 -5.48 -17.25 -6.54
C GLY A 17 -5.40 -15.86 -5.93
N ARG A 18 -6.12 -15.63 -4.83
CA ARG A 18 -6.24 -14.30 -4.21
C ARG A 18 -5.73 -14.30 -2.79
N PHE A 19 -4.85 -13.34 -2.49
CA PHE A 19 -4.55 -12.94 -1.13
C PHE A 19 -5.44 -11.75 -0.76
N VAL A 20 -6.03 -11.78 0.43
CA VAL A 20 -6.84 -10.69 0.96
C VAL A 20 -6.20 -10.19 2.25
N SER A 21 -5.92 -8.89 2.31
CA SER A 21 -5.39 -8.25 3.51
C SER A 21 -6.32 -7.14 3.97
N ILE A 22 -6.74 -7.20 5.23
CA ILE A 22 -7.61 -6.21 5.87
C ILE A 22 -6.81 -5.51 6.97
N THR A 23 -6.81 -4.19 6.95
CA THR A 23 -5.96 -3.41 7.87
C THR A 23 -6.51 -2.00 8.07
N PHE A 24 -6.22 -1.38 9.21
CA PHE A 24 -6.41 0.06 9.43
C PHE A 24 -5.32 0.92 8.79
N ALA A 25 -4.24 0.30 8.31
CA ALA A 25 -3.13 1.05 7.72
C ALA A 25 -3.53 1.65 6.37
N GLN A 26 -3.27 2.95 6.23
CA GLN A 26 -3.55 3.69 5.00
C GLN A 26 -2.88 3.04 3.77
N PRO A 27 -3.52 3.08 2.59
CA PRO A 27 -2.99 2.46 1.38
C PRO A 27 -1.59 2.91 0.99
N PHE A 28 -1.25 4.16 1.25
CA PHE A 28 0.09 4.70 0.99
C PHE A 28 1.19 3.92 1.72
N PHE A 29 0.96 3.54 2.99
CA PHE A 29 1.93 2.73 3.73
C PHE A 29 1.87 1.27 3.31
N ARG A 30 0.66 0.75 3.10
CA ARG A 30 0.48 -0.68 2.92
C ARG A 30 0.91 -1.15 1.53
N LYS A 31 0.64 -0.37 0.48
CA LYS A 31 1.04 -0.70 -0.90
C LYS A 31 2.55 -0.82 -1.06
N ARG A 32 3.35 -0.07 -0.29
CA ARG A 32 4.83 -0.19 -0.30
C ARG A 32 5.33 -1.59 0.06
N LEU A 33 4.54 -2.37 0.80
CA LEU A 33 4.87 -3.75 1.15
C LEU A 33 4.43 -4.75 0.07
N TYR A 34 3.37 -4.44 -0.67
CA TYR A 34 2.71 -5.36 -1.61
C TYR A 34 3.11 -5.14 -3.07
N ALA A 35 3.46 -3.90 -3.44
CA ALA A 35 3.83 -3.49 -4.78
C ALA A 35 5.26 -3.91 -5.09
N ARG A 36 5.43 -5.21 -5.30
CA ARG A 36 6.68 -5.80 -5.78
C ARG A 36 6.39 -6.84 -6.85
N SER A 37 7.03 -6.67 -8.00
CA SER A 37 6.96 -7.56 -9.15
C SER A 37 7.34 -9.00 -8.80
N GLU A 38 8.23 -9.20 -7.82
CA GLU A 38 8.63 -10.53 -7.33
C GLU A 38 7.46 -11.38 -6.80
N TYR A 39 6.38 -10.75 -6.34
CA TYR A 39 5.21 -11.49 -5.87
C TYR A 39 4.26 -11.89 -7.01
N ASP A 40 4.43 -11.32 -8.21
CA ASP A 40 3.63 -11.66 -9.40
C ASP A 40 2.12 -11.66 -9.11
N TRP A 41 1.63 -10.52 -8.63
CA TRP A 41 0.21 -10.27 -8.40
C TRP A 41 -0.18 -8.84 -8.77
N SER A 42 -1.46 -8.62 -9.05
CA SER A 42 -2.04 -7.28 -9.10
C SER A 42 -2.39 -6.80 -7.69
N ILE A 43 -2.73 -5.51 -7.54
CA ILE A 43 -3.20 -4.94 -6.27
C ILE A 43 -4.44 -4.10 -6.52
N ARG A 44 -5.56 -4.47 -5.91
CA ARG A 44 -6.76 -3.64 -5.80
C ARG A 44 -7.04 -3.35 -4.34
N HIS A 45 -7.59 -2.18 -4.03
CA HIS A 45 -8.03 -1.90 -2.67
C HIS A 45 -9.30 -1.03 -2.65
N GLN A 46 -10.03 -1.13 -1.55
CA GLN A 46 -11.19 -0.31 -1.23
C GLN A 46 -11.22 -0.01 0.26
N SER A 47 -11.79 1.13 0.65
CA SER A 47 -12.15 1.39 2.05
C SER A 47 -13.45 0.66 2.40
N TYR A 48 -13.62 0.34 3.68
CA TYR A 48 -14.80 -0.30 4.23
C TYR A 48 -15.04 0.20 5.66
N GLY A 49 -16.30 0.58 5.95
CA GLY A 49 -16.73 1.08 7.27
C GLY A 49 -17.08 2.57 7.24
N GLU A 50 -17.99 2.97 8.12
CA GLU A 50 -18.35 4.37 8.39
C GLU A 50 -17.83 4.73 9.79
N GLY A 51 -17.04 5.80 9.91
CA GLY A 51 -16.43 6.24 11.17
C GLY A 51 -15.12 5.53 11.57
N PHE A 52 -14.93 4.26 11.21
CA PHE A 52 -13.67 3.51 11.35
C PHE A 52 -13.30 2.83 10.04
N GLU A 53 -12.50 3.49 9.21
CA GLU A 53 -12.14 2.99 7.88
C GLU A 53 -11.11 1.85 7.96
N TYR A 54 -11.52 0.68 7.52
CA TYR A 54 -10.63 -0.42 7.15
C TYR A 54 -10.30 -0.32 5.67
N PHE A 55 -9.09 -0.75 5.30
CA PHE A 55 -8.68 -0.92 3.92
C PHE A 55 -8.57 -2.40 3.61
N VAL A 56 -9.31 -2.83 2.59
CA VAL A 56 -9.29 -4.20 2.07
C VAL A 56 -8.47 -4.22 0.80
N PHE A 57 -7.37 -4.97 0.81
CA PHE A 57 -6.51 -5.22 -0.36
C PHE A 57 -6.79 -6.61 -0.91
N VAL A 58 -6.96 -6.69 -2.22
CA VAL A 58 -7.09 -7.95 -2.96
C VAL A 58 -5.93 -8.02 -3.94
N MET A 59 -5.06 -9.01 -3.74
CA MET A 59 -3.93 -9.29 -4.63
C MET A 59 -4.19 -10.58 -5.40
N THR A 60 -4.15 -10.51 -6.73
CA THR A 60 -4.50 -11.64 -7.61
C THR A 60 -3.25 -12.16 -8.30
N LYS A 61 -2.89 -13.42 -8.02
CA LYS A 61 -1.68 -14.07 -8.54
C LYS A 61 -1.73 -14.21 -10.07
N GLY A 62 -0.63 -13.87 -10.75
CA GLY A 62 -0.48 -13.94 -12.20
C GLY A 62 -1.10 -12.77 -12.96
N GLU A 63 -1.59 -11.75 -12.27
CA GLU A 63 -1.94 -10.46 -12.87
C GLU A 63 -0.79 -9.47 -12.65
N GLU A 64 -0.60 -8.53 -13.58
CA GLU A 64 0.45 -7.53 -13.48
C GLU A 64 0.11 -6.40 -12.47
N LEU A 65 1.14 -5.77 -11.94
CA LEU A 65 0.99 -4.53 -11.19
C LEU A 65 0.44 -3.42 -12.09
N SER A 66 -0.33 -2.50 -11.50
CA SER A 66 -0.72 -1.29 -12.20
C SER A 66 0.50 -0.41 -12.50
N THR A 67 0.41 0.48 -13.49
CA THR A 67 1.49 1.45 -13.79
C THR A 67 1.89 2.26 -12.55
N GLN A 68 0.93 2.59 -11.68
CA GLN A 68 1.19 3.32 -10.44
C GLN A 68 1.94 2.48 -9.42
N ASP A 69 1.58 1.21 -9.25
CA ASP A 69 2.23 0.31 -8.29
C ASP A 69 3.63 -0.11 -8.78
N ALA A 70 3.83 -0.29 -10.08
CA ALA A 70 5.15 -0.50 -10.68
C ALA A 70 6.06 0.72 -10.53
N ALA A 71 5.52 1.94 -10.71
CA ALA A 71 6.26 3.17 -10.43
C ALA A 71 6.62 3.31 -8.95
N LEU A 72 5.72 2.90 -8.05
CA LEU A 72 5.99 2.83 -6.62
C LEU A 72 7.15 1.88 -6.31
N GLU A 73 7.13 0.65 -6.85
CA GLU A 73 8.23 -0.31 -6.71
C GLU A 73 9.56 0.30 -7.15
N LYS A 74 9.59 0.89 -8.34
CA LYS A 74 10.78 1.55 -8.89
C LYS A 74 11.31 2.64 -7.96
N SER A 75 10.43 3.49 -7.44
CA SER A 75 10.82 4.56 -6.50
C SER A 75 11.39 4.03 -5.18
N LEU A 76 10.96 2.85 -4.73
CA LEU A 76 11.47 2.23 -3.50
C LEU A 76 12.85 1.60 -3.73
N LEU A 77 13.12 1.10 -4.93
CA LEU A 77 14.41 0.53 -5.32
C LEU A 77 15.47 1.61 -5.58
N GLU A 78 15.08 2.72 -6.20
CA GLU A 78 15.99 3.83 -6.55
C GLU A 78 16.43 4.67 -5.34
N GLY A 79 15.79 4.48 -4.18
CA GLY A 79 16.06 5.26 -2.97
C GLY A 79 15.56 6.71 -3.07
N PRO A 80 15.58 7.48 -1.98
CA PRO A 80 15.15 8.87 -2.01
C PRO A 80 16.09 9.71 -2.89
N SER A 81 15.58 10.15 -4.04
CA SER A 81 16.19 11.24 -4.80
C SER A 81 16.19 12.51 -3.93
N PRO A 82 17.30 13.28 -3.86
CA PRO A 82 17.37 14.50 -3.05
C PRO A 82 16.30 15.55 -3.42
N ALA A 83 15.72 15.49 -4.62
CA ALA A 83 14.62 16.37 -5.04
C ALA A 83 13.24 15.97 -4.45
N ALA A 84 13.02 14.69 -4.15
CA ALA A 84 11.73 14.20 -3.65
C ALA A 84 11.55 14.45 -2.14
N ALA A 85 12.63 14.51 -1.37
CA ALA A 85 12.59 14.81 0.06
C ALA A 85 11.99 16.20 0.36
N SER A 86 12.23 17.19 -0.51
CA SER A 86 11.68 18.54 -0.39
C SER A 86 10.19 18.62 -0.74
N ALA A 87 9.69 17.74 -1.61
CA ALA A 87 8.28 17.71 -2.00
C ALA A 87 7.37 17.08 -0.93
N VAL A 88 7.90 16.12 -0.14
CA VAL A 88 7.15 15.48 0.96
C VAL A 88 6.82 16.47 2.08
N SER A 89 7.64 17.52 2.26
CA SER A 89 7.38 18.57 3.27
C SER A 89 6.21 19.50 2.92
N LEU A 90 5.77 19.55 1.66
CA LEU A 90 4.74 20.49 1.17
C LEU A 90 3.34 19.86 1.02
N GLN A 91 3.19 18.56 1.24
CA GLN A 91 1.86 17.91 1.30
C GLN A 91 1.38 17.70 2.75
N GLN A 92 2.07 18.29 3.73
CA GLN A 92 1.72 18.22 5.15
C GLN A 92 0.69 19.29 5.58
N GLU A 93 0.19 20.10 4.66
CA GLU A 93 -0.93 21.02 4.93
C GLU A 93 -2.24 20.41 4.44
N ASP A 94 -3.22 20.35 5.36
CA ASP A 94 -4.63 20.01 5.15
C ASP A 94 -5.11 18.58 5.48
N LYS A 95 -4.73 18.07 6.66
CA LYS A 95 -5.60 17.16 7.44
C LYS A 95 -5.36 17.28 8.95
N GLY A 96 -5.16 18.50 9.42
CA GLY A 96 -4.74 18.81 10.79
C GLY A 96 -5.83 19.38 11.72
N ASP A 97 -7.11 19.42 11.31
CA ASP A 97 -8.16 20.09 12.08
C ASP A 97 -9.06 19.15 12.91
N PHE A 98 -8.62 17.92 13.20
CA PHE A 98 -9.43 16.96 13.98
C PHE A 98 -9.30 17.14 15.51
N LEU A 99 -8.26 17.85 15.99
CA LEU A 99 -8.00 18.00 17.43
C LEU A 99 -8.38 19.38 18.01
N SER A 100 -8.94 20.28 17.20
CA SER A 100 -9.34 21.62 17.65
C SER A 100 -10.68 21.65 18.40
N TYR A 101 -11.44 20.55 18.40
CA TYR A 101 -12.79 20.47 19.00
C TYR A 101 -12.87 19.63 20.29
N ILE A 102 -11.75 19.16 20.83
CA ILE A 102 -11.75 18.53 22.16
C ILE A 102 -11.46 19.62 23.18
N ASP A 103 -12.52 20.30 23.63
CA ASP A 103 -12.45 21.17 24.80
C ASP A 103 -12.35 20.33 26.10
N PRO A 104 -11.61 20.81 27.12
CA PRO A 104 -11.30 20.10 28.38
C PRO A 104 -12.46 19.98 29.38
#